data_AF-A0A0S8J7G0-F1
#
_entry.id   AF-A0A0S8J7G0-F1
#
_cell.length_a   1.000
_cell.length_b   1.000
_cell.length_c   1.000
_cell.angle_alpha   90.00
_cell.angle_beta   90.00
_cell.angle_gamma   90.00
#
_symmetry.space_group_name_H-M   'P 1'
#
loop_
_entity.id
_entity.type
_entity.pdbx_description
1 polymer ?
#
loop_
_entity_poly.entity_id
_entity_poly.type
_entity_poly.pdbx_seq_one_letter_code
_entity_poly.pdbx_strand_id
1 'polypeptide(L)'
;HQRPTPLSAIESTTRFRVVPPHYVDVSFRCVVHDAGFFQHGYTGLFWASYINAPKDRRVHFLGLGPGDRKPRWISAFSPKHGVASTHVGVGDPGEIFFAPDFNATLASHFSDYRFSEPFFYGRFRNMVLVYMFDPAEGIRFSQSPTGGGEKNPAWDFQFVVRDFRLNQPHGYRARLVYKPFVGRQDILDEFRRWHHQPNPQTEE
;
A
#
# COMPACT_ATOMS: atom_id res chain seq x y z
N HIS A 1 7.44 -4.35 18.07
CA HIS A 1 6.24 -5.08 18.50
C HIS A 1 5.29 -4.09 19.18
N GLN A 2 4.00 -4.19 18.89
CA GLN A 2 2.93 -3.38 19.46
C GLN A 2 1.93 -4.34 20.11
N ARG A 3 1.73 -4.20 21.42
CA ARG A 3 0.68 -4.92 22.18
C ARG A 3 -0.72 -4.53 21.68
N PRO A 4 -1.77 -5.33 21.97
CA PRO A 4 -3.14 -5.01 21.59
C PRO A 4 -3.50 -3.55 21.84
N THR A 5 -3.91 -2.82 20.79
CA THR A 5 -4.31 -1.42 20.92
C THR A 5 -5.59 -1.32 21.76
N PRO A 6 -5.77 -0.26 22.58
CA PRO A 6 -6.94 -0.16 23.46
C PRO A 6 -8.29 -0.11 22.74
N LEU A 7 -8.31 0.45 21.53
CA LEU A 7 -9.55 0.67 20.77
C LEU A 7 -9.90 -0.52 19.87
N SER A 8 -8.94 -0.98 19.06
CA SER A 8 -9.20 -2.02 18.05
C SER A 8 -8.77 -3.42 18.48
N ALA A 9 -8.12 -3.57 19.64
CA ALA A 9 -7.58 -4.83 20.14
C ALA A 9 -6.66 -5.55 19.15
N ILE A 10 -6.05 -4.80 18.22
CA ILE A 10 -5.07 -5.34 17.27
C ILE A 10 -3.70 -5.36 17.92
N GLU A 11 -3.12 -6.55 18.04
CA GLU A 11 -1.68 -6.72 18.26
C GLU A 11 -0.97 -6.68 16.90
N SER A 12 0.20 -6.02 16.81
CA SER A 12 0.96 -6.01 15.57
C SER A 12 2.46 -6.07 15.75
N THR A 13 3.16 -6.57 14.73
CA THR A 13 4.62 -6.57 14.64
C THR A 13 5.03 -6.23 13.22
N THR A 14 5.77 -5.12 13.09
CA THR A 14 6.51 -4.78 11.87
C THR A 14 7.99 -5.04 12.12
N ARG A 15 8.64 -5.80 11.24
CA ARG A 15 10.09 -5.95 11.21
C ARG A 15 10.63 -5.27 9.96
N PHE A 16 11.71 -4.51 10.11
CA PHE A 16 12.43 -3.88 9.02
C PHE A 16 13.82 -4.52 8.93
N ARG A 17 14.25 -4.87 7.72
CA ARG A 17 15.61 -5.35 7.44
C ARG A 17 16.20 -4.53 6.31
N VAL A 18 17.29 -3.83 6.60
CA VAL A 18 18.08 -3.15 5.55
C VAL A 18 18.84 -4.22 4.77
N VAL A 19 18.66 -4.22 3.46
CA VAL A 19 19.26 -5.20 2.54
C VAL A 19 20.05 -4.47 1.47
N PRO A 20 21.37 -4.73 1.34
CA PRO A 20 22.17 -4.13 0.28
C PRO A 20 21.61 -4.44 -1.12
N PRO A 21 21.77 -3.54 -2.11
CA PRO A 21 22.46 -2.26 -1.99
C PRO A 21 21.55 -1.09 -1.58
N HIS A 22 20.24 -1.24 -1.71
CA HIS A 22 19.29 -0.10 -1.61
C HIS A 22 17.86 -0.54 -1.23
N TYR A 23 17.74 -1.66 -0.52
CA TYR A 23 16.45 -2.26 -0.19
C TYR A 23 16.16 -2.17 1.31
N VAL A 24 14.88 -2.07 1.64
CA VAL A 24 14.37 -2.36 2.99
C VAL A 24 13.26 -3.37 2.88
N ASP A 25 13.50 -4.56 3.41
CA ASP A 25 12.46 -5.58 3.55
C ASP A 25 11.61 -5.29 4.79
N VAL A 26 10.30 -5.43 4.62
CA VAL A 26 9.29 -5.21 5.65
C VAL A 26 8.47 -6.49 5.76
N SER A 27 8.33 -7.01 6.98
CA SER A 27 7.31 -8.02 7.26
C SER A 27 6.35 -7.46 8.30
N PHE A 28 5.07 -7.45 7.98
CA PHE A 28 4.01 -7.04 8.89
C PHE A 28 3.14 -8.24 9.26
N ARG A 29 2.84 -8.36 10.56
CA ARG A 29 1.89 -9.34 11.11
C ARG A 29 0.99 -8.63 12.10
N CYS A 30 -0.30 -8.93 12.07
CA CYS A 30 -1.28 -8.50 13.05
C CYS A 30 -2.19 -9.64 13.50
N VAL A 31 -2.72 -9.52 14.71
CA VAL A 31 -3.70 -10.44 15.30
C VAL A 31 -4.84 -9.60 15.88
N VAL A 32 -6.08 -9.95 15.54
CA VAL A 32 -7.27 -9.31 16.11
C VAL A 32 -7.70 -10.13 17.32
N HIS A 33 -7.71 -9.53 18.51
CA HIS A 33 -8.09 -10.24 19.74
C HIS A 33 -9.58 -10.06 20.10
N ASP A 34 -10.19 -8.98 19.63
CA ASP A 34 -11.60 -8.66 19.88
C ASP A 34 -12.23 -8.07 18.61
N ALA A 35 -13.43 -8.51 18.26
CA ALA A 35 -14.13 -8.09 17.03
C ALA A 35 -15.05 -6.87 17.25
N GLY A 36 -15.21 -6.38 18.48
CA GLY A 36 -16.17 -5.32 18.84
C GLY A 36 -15.98 -4.03 18.06
N PHE A 37 -14.73 -3.71 17.68
CA PHE A 37 -14.41 -2.57 16.83
C PHE A 37 -14.63 -2.82 15.33
N PHE A 38 -14.61 -4.08 14.88
CA PHE A 38 -14.68 -4.49 13.47
C PHE A 38 -15.97 -5.25 13.15
N GLN A 39 -17.08 -4.53 13.12
CA GLN A 39 -18.42 -5.11 13.03
C GLN A 39 -18.86 -5.53 11.60
N HIS A 40 -18.05 -5.24 10.58
CA HIS A 40 -18.38 -5.50 9.17
C HIS A 40 -17.57 -6.65 8.55
N GLY A 41 -16.92 -7.48 9.35
CA GLY A 41 -16.19 -8.66 8.88
C GLY A 41 -14.86 -8.37 8.18
N TYR A 42 -14.31 -7.16 8.34
CA TYR A 42 -12.96 -6.82 7.88
C TYR A 42 -12.26 -5.86 8.85
N THR A 43 -10.93 -5.88 8.81
CA THR A 43 -10.09 -4.85 9.42
C THR A 43 -9.40 -4.02 8.34
N GLY A 44 -9.37 -2.70 8.51
CA GLY A 44 -8.58 -1.81 7.67
C GLY A 44 -7.40 -1.23 8.45
N LEU A 45 -6.20 -1.41 7.94
CA LEU A 45 -4.96 -0.84 8.46
C LEU A 45 -4.38 0.14 7.43
N PHE A 46 -3.73 1.20 7.88
CA PHE A 46 -3.26 2.29 7.00
C PHE A 46 -1.81 2.68 7.31
N TRP A 47 -0.99 2.85 6.28
CA TRP A 47 0.40 3.28 6.39
C TRP A 47 0.56 4.63 5.69
N ALA A 48 0.92 5.63 6.50
CA ALA A 48 1.21 6.97 6.02
C ALA A 48 2.70 7.11 5.67
N SER A 49 2.99 7.68 4.49
CA SER A 49 4.33 8.05 4.04
C SER A 49 4.31 9.41 3.35
N TYR A 50 4.83 10.42 4.04
CA TYR A 50 4.87 11.79 3.56
C TYR A 50 6.23 12.14 2.95
N ILE A 51 6.20 12.62 1.71
CA ILE A 51 7.42 12.90 0.94
C ILE A 51 7.72 14.38 0.99
N ASN A 52 8.95 14.73 1.36
CA ASN A 52 9.36 16.12 1.49
C ASN A 52 9.57 16.77 0.11
N ALA A 53 8.60 17.58 -0.34
CA ALA A 53 8.68 18.45 -1.52
C ALA A 53 9.20 17.82 -2.84
N PRO A 54 8.68 16.66 -3.31
CA PRO A 54 9.01 16.16 -4.64
C PRO A 54 8.43 17.08 -5.74
N LYS A 55 9.19 17.27 -6.83
CA LYS A 55 8.70 17.99 -8.02
C LYS A 55 7.52 17.24 -8.67
N ASP A 56 7.62 15.91 -8.72
CA ASP A 56 6.57 15.03 -9.22
C ASP A 56 5.86 14.38 -8.03
N ARG A 57 4.60 14.75 -7.82
CA ARG A 57 3.80 14.27 -6.67
C ARG A 57 3.01 13.00 -6.98
N ARG A 58 3.08 12.53 -8.22
CA ARG A 58 2.31 11.37 -8.70
C ARG A 58 2.83 10.08 -8.09
N VAL A 59 1.94 9.10 -8.03
CA VAL A 59 2.32 7.69 -7.94
C VAL A 59 2.15 7.03 -9.30
N HIS A 60 2.97 6.03 -9.56
CA HIS A 60 2.98 5.28 -10.80
C HIS A 60 2.89 3.79 -10.52
N PHE A 61 2.09 3.09 -11.31
CA PHE A 61 1.89 1.64 -11.18
C PHE A 61 1.43 1.06 -12.51
N LEU A 62 1.52 -0.26 -12.66
CA LEU A 62 0.94 -0.98 -13.79
C LEU A 62 -0.52 -1.31 -13.46
N GLY A 63 -1.44 -1.03 -14.39
CA GLY A 63 -2.86 -1.25 -14.11
C GLY A 63 -3.80 -0.92 -15.26
N LEU A 64 -5.10 -0.94 -14.95
CA LEU A 64 -6.20 -0.66 -15.85
C LEU A 64 -6.88 0.65 -15.42
N GLY A 65 -7.26 1.48 -16.38
CA GLY A 65 -8.27 2.52 -16.20
C GLY A 65 -9.57 2.21 -16.93
N PRO A 66 -10.53 3.17 -16.93
CA PRO A 66 -11.81 3.01 -17.61
C PRO A 66 -11.65 2.56 -19.07
N GLY A 67 -12.26 1.42 -19.41
CA GLY A 67 -12.26 0.88 -20.77
C GLY A 67 -10.96 0.18 -21.21
N ASP A 68 -9.92 0.15 -20.39
CA ASP A 68 -8.67 -0.54 -20.73
C ASP A 68 -8.88 -2.06 -20.77
N ARG A 69 -8.45 -2.71 -21.86
CA ARG A 69 -8.48 -4.19 -22.00
C ARG A 69 -7.19 -4.87 -21.56
N LYS A 70 -6.09 -4.11 -21.45
CA LYS A 70 -4.76 -4.60 -21.08
C LYS A 70 -4.09 -3.62 -20.14
N PRO A 71 -3.30 -4.08 -19.15
CA PRO A 71 -2.60 -3.20 -18.25
C PRO A 71 -1.64 -2.25 -19.00
N ARG A 72 -1.58 -1.02 -18.52
CA ARG A 72 -0.63 0.01 -18.97
C ARG A 72 -0.03 0.73 -17.77
N TRP A 73 1.04 1.47 -18.01
CA TRP A 73 1.59 2.34 -16.99
C TRP A 73 0.65 3.52 -16.71
N ILE A 74 0.23 3.62 -15.46
CA ILE A 74 -0.59 4.70 -14.94
C ILE A 74 0.31 5.69 -14.20
N SER A 75 0.00 6.98 -14.33
CA SER A 75 0.63 8.07 -13.58
C SER A 75 -0.49 8.83 -12.89
N ALA A 76 -0.85 8.38 -11.70
CA ALA A 76 -2.01 8.86 -10.98
C ALA A 76 -1.65 10.10 -10.15
N PHE A 77 -2.58 11.05 -10.09
CA PHE A 77 -2.49 12.23 -9.24
C PHE A 77 -3.86 12.45 -8.61
N SER A 78 -3.90 12.58 -7.29
CA SER A 78 -5.10 13.01 -6.60
C SER A 78 -5.18 14.55 -6.65
N PRO A 79 -6.23 15.15 -7.25
CA PRO A 79 -6.31 16.59 -7.44
C PRO A 79 -6.51 17.37 -6.14
N LYS A 80 -7.11 16.72 -5.14
CA LYS A 80 -7.34 17.24 -3.79
C LYS A 80 -7.30 16.08 -2.80
N HIS A 81 -6.90 16.35 -1.57
CA HIS A 81 -7.01 15.38 -0.48
C HIS A 81 -8.42 14.76 -0.45
N GLY A 82 -8.49 13.42 -0.48
CA GLY A 82 -9.74 12.67 -0.51
C GLY A 82 -10.47 12.70 -1.84
N VAL A 83 -9.80 12.88 -2.99
CA VAL A 83 -10.43 12.77 -4.32
C VAL A 83 -9.65 11.79 -5.18
N ALA A 84 -10.30 10.71 -5.63
CA ALA A 84 -9.70 9.65 -6.45
C ALA A 84 -8.33 9.19 -5.88
N SER A 85 -8.24 9.13 -4.55
CA SER A 85 -6.99 8.97 -3.81
C SER A 85 -6.57 7.52 -3.65
N THR A 86 -7.48 6.56 -3.81
CA THR A 86 -7.21 5.14 -3.59
C THR A 86 -7.38 4.31 -4.85
N HIS A 87 -6.39 3.46 -5.12
CA HIS A 87 -6.33 2.54 -6.25
C HIS A 87 -6.34 1.11 -5.70
N VAL A 88 -7.35 0.32 -6.08
CA VAL A 88 -7.52 -1.07 -5.64
C VAL A 88 -6.92 -2.06 -6.64
N GLY A 89 -6.69 -3.30 -6.24
CA GLY A 89 -6.21 -4.33 -7.17
C GLY A 89 -7.28 -4.71 -8.20
N VAL A 90 -6.87 -5.24 -9.35
CA VAL A 90 -7.80 -5.82 -10.35
C VAL A 90 -8.66 -6.92 -9.71
N GLY A 91 -8.09 -7.72 -8.82
CA GLY A 91 -8.79 -8.76 -8.06
C GLY A 91 -9.45 -8.30 -6.76
N ASP A 92 -9.37 -7.02 -6.38
CA ASP A 92 -10.02 -6.54 -5.16
C ASP A 92 -11.55 -6.59 -5.36
N PRO A 93 -12.29 -7.29 -4.47
CA PRO A 93 -13.74 -7.51 -4.60
C PRO A 93 -14.55 -6.22 -4.51
N GLY A 94 -13.94 -5.09 -4.16
CA GLY A 94 -14.53 -3.77 -4.26
C GLY A 94 -14.73 -3.10 -2.91
N GLU A 95 -15.79 -2.32 -2.82
CA GLU A 95 -16.00 -1.41 -1.69
C GLU A 95 -16.17 -2.15 -0.37
N ILE A 96 -15.75 -1.46 0.69
CA ILE A 96 -16.02 -1.84 2.08
C ILE A 96 -16.93 -0.77 2.66
N PHE A 97 -17.67 -1.11 3.71
CA PHE A 97 -18.50 -0.13 4.38
C PHE A 97 -17.64 0.95 5.04
N PHE A 98 -18.03 2.20 4.89
CA PHE A 98 -17.49 3.32 5.66
C PHE A 98 -18.67 4.01 6.33
N ALA A 99 -18.54 4.33 7.61
CA ALA A 99 -19.54 5.12 8.30
C ALA A 99 -19.74 6.46 7.58
N PRO A 100 -20.96 7.03 7.56
CA PRO A 100 -21.22 8.31 6.88
C PRO A 100 -20.31 9.46 7.33
N ASP A 101 -19.85 9.43 8.59
CA ASP A 101 -18.97 10.39 9.23
C ASP A 101 -17.49 9.95 9.27
N PHE A 102 -17.13 8.90 8.53
CA PHE A 102 -15.75 8.39 8.50
C PHE A 102 -14.79 9.43 7.91
N ASN A 103 -13.90 9.95 8.76
CA ASN A 103 -13.07 11.12 8.47
C ASN A 103 -11.76 10.83 7.74
N ALA A 104 -11.33 9.56 7.65
CA ALA A 104 -10.11 9.18 6.92
C ALA A 104 -10.39 9.03 5.42
N THR A 105 -10.64 10.16 4.76
CA THR A 105 -11.07 10.23 3.35
C THR A 105 -10.14 9.52 2.36
N LEU A 106 -8.83 9.47 2.64
CA LEU A 106 -7.88 8.73 1.81
C LEU A 106 -8.24 7.25 1.71
N ALA A 107 -8.75 6.65 2.79
CA ALA A 107 -9.11 5.24 2.79
C ALA A 107 -10.38 4.92 1.98
N SER A 108 -11.30 5.87 1.86
CA SER A 108 -12.65 5.66 1.31
C SER A 108 -12.91 6.25 -0.08
N HIS A 109 -11.99 7.05 -0.64
CA HIS A 109 -12.20 7.71 -1.93
C HIS A 109 -11.43 7.00 -3.05
N PHE A 110 -12.12 6.08 -3.73
CA PHE A 110 -11.58 5.29 -4.82
C PHE A 110 -11.45 6.09 -6.12
N SER A 111 -10.42 5.77 -6.91
CA SER A 111 -10.29 6.19 -8.30
C SER A 111 -10.85 5.11 -9.24
N ASP A 112 -11.00 5.45 -10.52
CA ASP A 112 -11.33 4.46 -11.55
C ASP A 112 -10.14 3.60 -12.01
N TYR A 113 -8.96 3.78 -11.41
CA TYR A 113 -7.77 2.96 -11.70
C TYR A 113 -7.70 1.75 -10.78
N ARG A 114 -7.29 0.62 -11.37
CA ARG A 114 -6.99 -0.62 -10.66
C ARG A 114 -5.58 -1.11 -10.98
N PHE A 115 -4.78 -1.44 -9.97
CA PHE A 115 -3.42 -1.96 -10.22
C PHE A 115 -3.46 -3.44 -10.59
N SER A 116 -2.64 -3.83 -11.56
CA SER A 116 -2.51 -5.23 -12.01
C SER A 116 -1.38 -5.97 -11.31
N GLU A 117 -0.41 -5.23 -10.76
CA GLU A 117 0.73 -5.76 -10.03
C GLU A 117 0.82 -5.03 -8.67
N PRO A 118 1.10 -5.71 -7.56
CA PRO A 118 1.12 -5.13 -6.22
C PRO A 118 2.40 -4.32 -5.97
N PHE A 119 2.66 -3.33 -6.81
CA PHE A 119 3.67 -2.31 -6.55
C PHE A 119 3.24 -0.94 -7.07
N PHE A 120 3.76 0.11 -6.45
CA PHE A 120 3.72 1.46 -6.98
C PHE A 120 5.02 2.18 -6.66
N TYR A 121 5.28 3.29 -7.35
CA TYR A 121 6.45 4.10 -7.10
C TYR A 121 6.17 5.60 -7.25
N GLY A 122 6.98 6.40 -6.58
CA GLY A 122 7.04 7.85 -6.78
C GLY A 122 8.47 8.28 -7.11
N ARG A 123 8.62 9.46 -7.74
CA ARG A 123 9.93 9.98 -8.14
C ARG A 123 10.38 11.14 -7.26
N PHE A 124 11.64 11.14 -6.87
CA PHE A 124 12.27 12.24 -6.17
C PHE A 124 13.61 12.58 -6.82
N ARG A 125 13.68 13.73 -7.52
CA ARG A 125 14.85 14.13 -8.33
C ARG A 125 15.20 13.03 -9.35
N ASN A 126 16.41 12.50 -9.33
CA ASN A 126 16.89 11.40 -10.15
C ASN A 126 16.64 10.01 -9.53
N MET A 127 15.98 9.94 -8.38
CA MET A 127 15.73 8.71 -7.63
C MET A 127 14.27 8.26 -7.77
N VAL A 128 14.05 6.98 -7.49
CA VAL A 128 12.73 6.35 -7.35
C VAL A 128 12.59 5.74 -5.97
N LEU A 129 11.41 5.91 -5.36
CA LEU A 129 10.98 5.13 -4.20
C LEU A 129 9.89 4.17 -4.65
N VAL A 130 10.16 2.87 -4.56
CA VAL A 130 9.23 1.80 -4.95
C VAL A 130 8.72 1.09 -3.70
N TYR A 131 7.42 0.84 -3.66
CA TYR A 131 6.75 -0.05 -2.71
C TYR A 131 6.31 -1.30 -3.46
N MET A 132 6.77 -2.47 -3.05
CA MET A 132 6.39 -3.77 -3.61
C MET A 132 5.79 -4.64 -2.51
N PHE A 133 4.70 -5.35 -2.78
CA PHE A 133 3.95 -6.11 -1.78
C PHE A 133 3.72 -7.57 -2.19
N ASP A 134 3.63 -8.44 -1.20
CA ASP A 134 3.26 -9.85 -1.34
C ASP A 134 2.54 -10.32 -0.05
N PRO A 135 1.28 -10.76 -0.10
CA PRO A 135 0.44 -10.89 -1.31
C PRO A 135 -0.09 -9.54 -1.81
N ALA A 136 -0.71 -9.56 -2.99
CA ALA A 136 -1.51 -8.43 -3.51
C ALA A 136 -2.83 -8.25 -2.76
N GLU A 137 -3.37 -9.33 -2.20
CA GLU A 137 -4.67 -9.34 -1.53
C GLU A 137 -4.68 -8.39 -0.32
N GLY A 138 -5.74 -7.59 -0.22
CA GLY A 138 -5.91 -6.60 0.83
C GLY A 138 -5.09 -5.32 0.66
N ILE A 139 -4.08 -5.29 -0.22
CA ILE A 139 -3.30 -4.08 -0.47
C ILE A 139 -4.09 -3.08 -1.33
N ARG A 140 -4.08 -1.82 -0.93
CA ARG A 140 -4.62 -0.69 -1.71
C ARG A 140 -3.63 0.45 -1.71
N PHE A 141 -3.40 1.09 -2.85
CA PHE A 141 -2.50 2.23 -2.92
C PHE A 141 -3.29 3.50 -2.62
N SER A 142 -2.76 4.36 -1.78
CA SER A 142 -3.41 5.62 -1.43
C SER A 142 -2.45 6.79 -1.67
N GLN A 143 -2.98 7.94 -2.05
CA GLN A 143 -2.16 9.13 -2.25
C GLN A 143 -2.90 10.40 -1.87
N SER A 144 -2.13 11.43 -1.52
CA SER A 144 -2.63 12.78 -1.30
C SER A 144 -1.67 13.80 -1.89
N PRO A 145 -2.14 14.89 -2.53
CA PRO A 145 -1.25 15.93 -3.05
C PRO A 145 -0.60 16.77 -1.95
N THR A 146 -1.16 16.74 -0.73
CA THR A 146 -0.82 17.63 0.38
C THR A 146 -0.85 16.94 1.75
N GLY A 147 -0.73 15.61 1.82
CA GLY A 147 -0.95 14.87 3.06
C GLY A 147 0.00 15.21 4.21
N GLY A 148 1.25 15.61 3.90
CA GLY A 148 2.24 16.08 4.88
C GLY A 148 2.46 17.59 4.86
N GLY A 149 1.54 18.36 4.25
CA GLY A 149 1.66 19.80 3.98
C GLY A 149 1.58 20.15 2.49
N GLU A 150 1.46 21.44 2.17
CA GLU A 150 1.15 21.94 0.81
C GLU A 150 2.08 21.41 -0.29
N LYS A 151 3.37 21.19 0.03
CA LYS A 151 4.38 20.68 -0.90
C LYS A 151 4.67 19.20 -0.74
N ASN A 152 4.08 18.55 0.28
CA ASN A 152 4.47 17.24 0.73
C ASN A 152 3.33 16.24 0.45
N PRO A 153 3.36 15.52 -0.68
CA PRO A 153 2.35 14.52 -0.96
C PRO A 153 2.49 13.34 0.00
N ALA A 154 1.41 12.58 0.11
CA ALA A 154 1.41 11.28 0.74
C ALA A 154 1.43 10.19 -0.33
N TRP A 155 2.30 9.20 -0.14
CA TRP A 155 2.44 8.00 -0.95
C TRP A 155 2.18 6.81 -0.02
N ASP A 156 0.91 6.56 0.23
CA ASP A 156 0.39 5.72 1.30
C ASP A 156 -0.06 4.36 0.75
N PHE A 157 -0.36 3.44 1.66
CA PHE A 157 -1.09 2.23 1.31
C PHE A 157 -1.94 1.73 2.47
N GLN A 158 -2.86 0.84 2.14
CA GLN A 158 -3.76 0.17 3.08
C GLN A 158 -3.50 -1.33 3.06
N PHE A 159 -3.85 -2.00 4.15
CA PHE A 159 -3.99 -3.45 4.22
C PHE A 159 -5.36 -3.77 4.82
N VAL A 160 -6.22 -4.38 3.99
CA VAL A 160 -7.57 -4.78 4.35
C VAL A 160 -7.60 -6.29 4.50
N VAL A 161 -7.87 -6.77 5.72
CA VAL A 161 -8.06 -8.20 5.99
C VAL A 161 -9.56 -8.45 6.04
N ARG A 162 -10.09 -9.16 5.05
CA ARG A 162 -11.47 -9.65 5.04
C ARG A 162 -11.55 -10.99 5.77
N ASP A 163 -12.70 -11.27 6.36
CA ASP A 163 -12.99 -12.54 7.05
C ASP A 163 -11.93 -12.91 8.11
N PHE A 164 -11.41 -11.91 8.82
CA PHE A 164 -10.39 -12.12 9.83
C PHE A 164 -10.87 -13.10 10.89
N ARG A 165 -9.95 -13.90 11.41
CA ARG A 165 -10.24 -14.84 12.49
C ARG A 165 -9.58 -14.35 13.77
N LEU A 166 -10.36 -14.33 14.85
CA LEU A 166 -9.84 -13.93 16.14
C LEU A 166 -8.66 -14.81 16.54
N ASN A 167 -7.63 -14.18 17.11
CA ASN A 167 -6.40 -14.83 17.56
C ASN A 167 -5.61 -15.55 16.45
N GLN A 168 -5.92 -15.29 15.17
CA GLN A 168 -5.13 -15.78 14.04
C GLN A 168 -4.32 -14.64 13.40
N PRO A 169 -3.09 -14.93 12.94
CA PRO A 169 -2.28 -13.92 12.31
C PRO A 169 -2.65 -13.67 10.86
N HIS A 170 -2.65 -12.39 10.50
CA HIS A 170 -2.72 -11.90 9.14
C HIS A 170 -1.51 -11.00 8.87
N GLY A 171 -1.08 -10.86 7.62
CA GLY A 171 0.12 -10.09 7.34
C GLY A 171 0.47 -10.02 5.87
N TYR A 172 1.51 -9.24 5.59
CA TYR A 172 2.11 -9.11 4.27
C TYR A 172 3.62 -8.94 4.39
N ARG A 173 4.31 -9.25 3.30
CA ARG A 173 5.69 -8.85 3.05
C ARG A 173 5.68 -7.66 2.10
N ALA A 174 6.62 -6.76 2.30
CA ALA A 174 6.89 -5.68 1.38
C ALA A 174 8.39 -5.46 1.22
N ARG A 175 8.77 -4.88 0.09
CA ARG A 175 10.12 -4.37 -0.14
C ARG A 175 10.04 -2.93 -0.63
N LEU A 176 10.78 -2.08 0.06
CA LEU A 176 11.06 -0.70 -0.35
C LEU A 176 12.36 -0.68 -1.16
N VAL A 177 12.37 0.07 -2.26
CA VAL A 177 13.56 0.28 -3.11
C VAL A 177 13.80 1.77 -3.20
N TYR A 178 15.02 2.23 -2.90
CA TYR A 178 15.40 3.62 -3.14
C TYR A 178 16.69 3.71 -3.96
N LYS A 179 16.56 3.88 -5.28
CA LYS A 179 17.68 3.84 -6.22
C LYS A 179 17.55 4.88 -7.34
N PRO A 180 18.59 5.11 -8.16
CA PRO A 180 18.45 5.95 -9.36
C PRO A 180 17.37 5.43 -10.30
N PHE A 181 16.53 6.33 -10.82
CA PHE A 181 15.48 5.97 -11.77
C PHE A 181 16.06 5.85 -13.19
N VAL A 182 16.08 4.65 -13.74
CA VAL A 182 16.56 4.37 -15.11
C VAL A 182 15.44 4.01 -16.09
N GLY A 183 14.25 3.70 -15.60
CA GLY A 183 13.07 3.45 -16.43
C GLY A 183 12.01 2.61 -15.73
N ARG A 184 10.82 2.56 -16.33
CA ARG A 184 9.69 1.77 -15.82
C ARG A 184 9.91 0.27 -15.89
N GLN A 185 10.61 -0.19 -16.94
CA GLN A 185 10.93 -1.61 -17.13
C GLN A 185 11.82 -2.11 -15.97
N ASP A 186 12.79 -1.32 -15.56
CA ASP A 186 13.65 -1.64 -14.42
C ASP A 186 12.85 -1.83 -13.12
N ILE A 187 11.79 -1.05 -12.88
CA ILE A 187 10.91 -1.23 -11.71
C ILE A 187 10.13 -2.54 -11.78
N LEU A 188 9.60 -2.87 -12.97
CA LEU A 188 8.89 -4.14 -13.18
C LEU A 188 9.83 -5.33 -13.01
N ASP A 189 11.07 -5.21 -13.46
CA ASP A 189 12.07 -6.26 -13.30
C ASP A 189 12.52 -6.41 -11.84
N GLU A 190 12.65 -5.31 -11.07
CA GLU A 190 12.85 -5.36 -9.62
C GLU A 190 11.73 -6.15 -8.93
N PHE A 191 10.48 -5.83 -9.25
CA PHE A 191 9.32 -6.50 -8.68
C PHE A 191 9.32 -8.00 -8.99
N ARG A 192 9.51 -8.38 -10.26
CA ARG A 192 9.54 -9.79 -10.67
C ARG A 192 10.69 -10.54 -9.99
N ARG A 193 11.89 -9.96 -9.95
CA ARG A 193 13.04 -10.56 -9.27
C ARG A 193 12.76 -10.81 -7.79
N TRP A 194 12.16 -9.85 -7.09
CA TRP A 194 11.83 -9.98 -5.68
C TRP A 194 10.68 -10.96 -5.42
N HIS A 195 9.59 -10.88 -6.19
CA HIS A 195 8.40 -11.69 -5.98
C HIS A 195 8.67 -13.19 -6.19
N HIS A 196 9.59 -13.55 -7.10
CA HIS A 196 10.00 -14.94 -7.31
C HIS A 196 11.03 -15.45 -6.29
N GLN A 197 11.52 -14.62 -5.35
CA GLN A 197 12.43 -15.10 -4.31
C GLN A 197 11.68 -15.96 -3.29
N PRO A 198 12.26 -17.11 -2.86
CA PRO A 198 11.72 -17.90 -1.77
C PRO A 198 11.54 -17.03 -0.53
N ASN A 199 10.52 -17.29 0.28
CA ASN A 199 10.34 -16.55 1.51
C ASN A 199 11.41 -16.95 2.53
N PRO A 200 12.35 -16.06 2.93
CA PRO A 200 13.36 -16.42 3.93
C PRO A 200 12.76 -16.58 5.34
N GLN A 201 11.48 -16.25 5.56
CA GLN A 201 10.80 -16.38 6.86
C GLN A 201 10.05 -17.70 7.06
N THR A 202 10.13 -18.66 6.13
CA THR A 202 9.61 -20.02 6.34
C THR A 202 10.63 -20.98 6.97
N GLU A 203 11.79 -20.49 7.40
CA GLU A 203 12.88 -21.29 8.00
C GLU A 203 13.05 -21.08 9.53
N GLU A 204 12.12 -20.40 10.20
CA GLU A 204 12.03 -20.35 11.69
C GLU A 204 10.83 -21.16 12.19
#